data_AF-A0A497LVE0-F1
#
_entry.id   AF-A0A497LVE0-F1
#
_cell.length_a   1.000
_cell.length_b   1.000
_cell.length_c   1.000
_cell.angle_alpha   90.00
_cell.angle_beta   90.00
_cell.angle_gamma   90.00
#
_symmetry.space_group_name_H-M   'P 1'
#
loop_
_entity.id
_entity.type
_entity.pdbx_description
1 polymer ?
#
loop_
_entity_poly.entity_id
_entity_poly.type
_entity_poly.pdbx_seq_one_letter_code
_entity_poly.pdbx_strand_id
1 'polypeptide(L)'
;LVVVTADHECGGLQLTSDSVGNEPPTGVPISENLDVDFIMSITASIEYMWGKIKDGADIRDTVLTYTGYALTDEEVNSIKAAGKKGQMIISDILSEKAGVLWGFTGTDDGDHTFLPVPIYAYGPMAEAFDKVEDNTEFGQQLFIAVSGYWQEC
;
A
#
# COMPACT_ATOMS: atom_id res chain seq x y z
N LEU A 1 -4.65 17.70 21.42
CA LEU A 1 -5.07 16.44 20.80
C LEU A 1 -4.51 16.38 19.39
N VAL A 2 -3.89 15.25 19.03
CA VAL A 2 -3.54 14.87 17.66
C VAL A 2 -4.16 13.48 17.43
N VAL A 3 -4.82 13.28 16.30
CA VAL A 3 -5.40 11.99 15.92
C VAL A 3 -5.00 11.66 14.49
N VAL A 4 -4.56 10.43 14.26
CA VAL A 4 -4.12 9.91 12.96
C VAL A 4 -4.93 8.65 12.66
N THR A 5 -5.53 8.60 11.49
CA THR A 5 -6.26 7.44 10.95
C THR A 5 -6.11 7.43 9.43
N ALA A 6 -6.49 6.33 8.78
CA ALA A 6 -6.80 6.31 7.36
C ALA A 6 -8.30 6.53 7.13
N ASP A 7 -8.69 6.80 5.90
CA ASP A 7 -10.09 6.83 5.45
C ASP A 7 -10.58 5.46 5.00
N HIS A 8 -9.70 4.64 4.42
CA HIS A 8 -9.93 3.22 4.09
C HIS A 8 -8.60 2.48 3.80
N GLU A 9 -8.65 1.15 3.66
CA GLU A 9 -7.55 0.33 3.13
C GLU A 9 -7.67 0.19 1.60
N CYS A 10 -6.54 0.08 0.90
CA CYS A 10 -6.49 -0.03 -0.55
C CYS A 10 -5.54 -1.14 -1.03
N GLY A 11 -6.03 -1.99 -1.93
CA GLY A 11 -5.25 -3.02 -2.64
C GLY A 11 -5.12 -4.36 -1.92
N GLY A 12 -5.51 -4.46 -0.64
CA GLY A 12 -5.37 -5.70 0.12
C GLY A 12 -3.90 -6.12 0.26
N LEU A 13 -3.03 -5.16 0.59
CA LEU A 13 -1.59 -5.34 0.69
C LEU A 13 -1.23 -6.45 1.69
N GLN A 14 -0.41 -7.39 1.26
CA GLN A 14 0.03 -8.53 2.05
C GLN A 14 1.55 -8.67 2.01
N LEU A 15 2.14 -8.72 3.20
CA LEU A 15 3.59 -8.91 3.41
C LEU A 15 3.90 -10.30 3.98
N THR A 16 2.94 -11.22 3.93
CA THR A 16 2.90 -12.45 4.72
C THR A 16 2.88 -13.67 3.79
N SER A 17 3.47 -14.78 4.24
CA SER A 17 3.56 -16.00 3.42
C SER A 17 2.24 -16.75 3.25
N ASP A 18 1.28 -16.51 4.16
CA ASP A 18 -0.06 -17.07 4.09
C ASP A 18 -1.08 -15.98 3.78
N SER A 19 -2.07 -16.32 2.94
CA SER A 19 -3.30 -15.55 2.85
C SER A 19 -3.95 -15.59 4.23
N VAL A 20 -4.02 -14.44 4.89
CA VAL A 20 -4.70 -14.32 6.18
C VAL A 20 -6.20 -14.44 5.89
N GLY A 21 -6.71 -15.67 5.85
CA GLY A 21 -8.15 -15.90 5.75
C GLY A 21 -8.83 -15.29 6.96
N ASN A 22 -9.70 -14.29 6.75
CA ASN A 22 -10.68 -13.61 7.62
C ASN A 22 -10.45 -13.49 9.15
N GLU A 23 -9.32 -13.88 9.70
CA GLU A 23 -9.02 -13.88 11.12
C GLU A 23 -7.85 -12.95 11.40
N PRO A 24 -7.99 -11.97 12.31
CA PRO A 24 -6.92 -11.05 12.65
C PRO A 24 -5.76 -11.83 13.26
N PRO A 25 -4.59 -11.84 12.61
CA PRO A 25 -3.52 -12.75 12.96
C PRO A 25 -2.76 -12.21 14.17
N THR A 26 -2.76 -12.98 15.26
CA THR A 26 -1.89 -12.72 16.41
C THR A 26 -0.50 -13.28 16.10
N GLY A 27 0.25 -12.51 15.30
CA GLY A 27 1.58 -12.87 14.80
C GLY A 27 1.50 -13.55 13.44
N VAL A 28 1.40 -12.76 12.36
CA VAL A 28 1.64 -13.31 11.02
C VAL A 28 3.13 -13.46 10.82
N PRO A 29 3.62 -14.62 10.37
CA PRO A 29 4.95 -14.68 9.79
C PRO A 29 5.01 -13.71 8.60
N ILE A 30 5.91 -12.74 8.70
CA ILE A 30 6.33 -11.97 7.52
C ILE A 30 6.90 -12.97 6.53
N SER A 31 6.53 -12.82 5.26
CA SER A 31 7.05 -13.66 4.18
C SER A 31 8.58 -13.68 4.25
N GLU A 32 9.18 -14.87 4.26
CA GLU A 32 10.64 -15.01 4.21
C GLU A 32 11.24 -14.42 2.93
N ASN A 33 10.40 -14.21 1.92
CA ASN A 33 10.76 -13.59 0.64
C ASN A 33 10.61 -12.07 0.63
N LEU A 34 10.13 -11.44 1.72
CA LEU A 34 9.98 -9.98 1.77
C LEU A 34 11.36 -9.30 1.73
N ASP A 35 11.58 -8.53 0.68
CA ASP A 35 12.83 -7.81 0.43
C ASP A 35 12.62 -6.30 0.63
N VAL A 36 12.66 -5.87 1.90
CA VAL A 36 12.46 -4.46 2.28
C VAL A 36 13.56 -3.56 1.69
N ASP A 37 14.79 -4.04 1.63
CA ASP A 37 15.92 -3.29 1.08
C ASP A 37 15.71 -3.03 -0.42
N PHE A 38 15.19 -4.01 -1.16
CA PHE A 38 14.81 -3.83 -2.55
C PHE A 38 13.70 -2.77 -2.71
N ILE A 39 12.62 -2.83 -1.92
CA ILE A 39 11.54 -1.82 -1.96
C ILE A 39 12.12 -0.42 -1.74
N MET A 40 12.97 -0.27 -0.72
CA MET A 40 13.58 1.01 -0.34
C MET A 40 14.61 1.50 -1.37
N SER A 41 15.14 0.62 -2.23
CA SER A 41 16.09 0.97 -3.28
C SER A 41 15.43 1.54 -4.54
N ILE A 42 14.11 1.41 -4.69
CA ILE A 42 13.37 1.92 -5.85
C ILE A 42 13.31 3.45 -5.79
N THR A 43 13.87 4.12 -6.79
CA THR A 43 14.07 5.58 -6.81
C THR A 43 13.07 6.35 -7.67
N ALA A 44 12.17 5.67 -8.37
CA ALA A 44 11.08 6.29 -9.11
C ALA A 44 9.81 5.43 -9.10
N SER A 45 8.65 6.09 -9.21
CA SER A 45 7.38 5.39 -9.32
C SER A 45 7.25 4.64 -10.64
N ILE A 46 6.43 3.59 -10.63
CA ILE A 46 6.11 2.82 -11.84
C ILE A 46 5.45 3.70 -12.89
N GLU A 47 4.58 4.65 -12.47
CA GLU A 47 3.99 5.64 -13.37
C GLU A 47 5.06 6.48 -14.09
N TYR A 48 6.07 6.95 -13.36
CA TYR A 48 7.16 7.74 -13.94
C TYR A 48 7.99 6.91 -14.91
N MET A 49 8.38 5.69 -14.52
CA MET A 49 9.11 4.76 -15.39
C MET A 49 8.32 4.46 -16.67
N TRP A 50 7.02 4.16 -16.53
CA TRP A 50 6.14 3.90 -17.65
C TRP A 50 5.95 5.12 -18.55
N GLY A 51 5.89 6.32 -17.97
CA GLY A 51 5.94 7.59 -18.71
C GLY A 51 7.13 7.66 -19.65
N LYS A 52 8.35 7.40 -19.14
CA LYS A 52 9.58 7.38 -19.95
C LYS A 52 9.54 6.33 -21.06
N ILE A 53 9.04 5.14 -20.76
CA ILE A 53 8.92 4.04 -21.74
C ILE A 53 7.95 4.41 -22.86
N LYS A 54 6.80 5.01 -22.53
CA LYS A 54 5.85 5.53 -23.52
C LYS A 54 6.46 6.63 -24.40
N ASP A 55 7.37 7.42 -23.85
CA ASP A 55 8.12 8.44 -24.58
C ASP A 55 9.31 7.88 -25.39
N GLY A 56 9.49 6.56 -25.39
CA GLY A 56 10.47 5.85 -26.23
C GLY A 56 11.74 5.40 -25.51
N ALA A 57 11.82 5.51 -24.18
CA ALA A 57 12.92 4.91 -23.42
C ALA A 57 12.89 3.38 -23.49
N ASP A 58 14.06 2.75 -23.41
CA ASP A 58 14.15 1.29 -23.36
C ASP A 58 13.59 0.74 -22.04
N ILE A 59 12.84 -0.36 -22.11
CA ILE A 59 12.18 -0.97 -20.94
C ILE A 59 13.20 -1.49 -19.94
N ARG A 60 14.24 -2.20 -20.41
CA ARG A 60 15.24 -2.83 -19.54
C ARG A 60 16.09 -1.77 -18.88
N ASP A 61 16.60 -0.82 -19.64
CA ASP A 61 17.44 0.24 -19.11
C ASP A 61 16.68 1.11 -18.12
N THR A 62 15.40 1.41 -18.40
CA THR A 62 14.56 2.21 -17.50
C THR A 62 14.34 1.49 -16.18
N VAL A 63 13.87 0.24 -16.20
CA VAL A 63 13.60 -0.51 -14.95
C VAL A 63 14.90 -0.70 -14.17
N LEU A 64 15.98 -1.14 -14.82
CA LEU A 64 17.28 -1.32 -14.16
C LEU A 64 17.79 -0.03 -13.51
N THR A 65 17.64 1.12 -14.18
CA THR A 65 18.11 2.42 -13.67
C THR A 65 17.42 2.80 -12.36
N TYR A 66 16.11 2.59 -12.25
CA TYR A 66 15.33 3.09 -11.12
C TYR A 66 15.12 2.07 -10.01
N THR A 67 15.26 0.77 -10.29
CA THR A 67 14.99 -0.29 -9.31
C THR A 67 16.20 -1.17 -9.01
N GLY A 68 17.26 -1.10 -9.83
CA GLY A 68 18.37 -2.05 -9.77
C GLY A 68 18.02 -3.47 -10.24
N TYR A 69 16.77 -3.70 -10.69
CA TYR A 69 16.32 -5.01 -11.16
C TYR A 69 16.61 -5.19 -12.65
N ALA A 70 17.41 -6.20 -12.97
CA ALA A 70 17.71 -6.56 -14.35
C ALA A 70 16.63 -7.50 -14.91
N LEU A 71 15.70 -6.94 -15.69
CA LEU A 71 14.65 -7.73 -16.34
C LEU A 71 15.23 -8.80 -17.28
N THR A 72 14.63 -9.98 -17.22
CA THR A 72 14.83 -11.08 -18.17
C THR A 72 14.23 -10.77 -19.53
N ASP A 73 14.57 -11.56 -20.56
CA ASP A 73 13.96 -11.42 -21.89
C ASP A 73 12.45 -11.72 -21.86
N GLU A 74 12.03 -12.68 -21.04
CA GLU A 74 10.63 -13.08 -20.87
C GLU A 74 9.80 -11.96 -20.25
N GLU A 75 10.29 -11.33 -19.19
CA GLU A 75 9.65 -10.17 -18.55
C GLU A 75 9.57 -8.96 -19.49
N VAL A 76 10.63 -8.66 -20.24
CA VAL A 76 10.58 -7.59 -21.25
C VAL A 76 9.51 -7.90 -22.31
N ASN A 77 9.41 -9.16 -22.74
CA ASN A 77 8.41 -9.58 -23.71
C ASN A 77 6.98 -9.50 -23.15
N SER A 78 6.76 -9.85 -21.87
CA SER A 78 5.44 -9.76 -21.24
C SER A 78 4.99 -8.29 -21.11
N ILE A 79 5.89 -7.38 -20.73
CA ILE A 79 5.63 -5.94 -20.67
C ILE A 79 5.25 -5.40 -22.06
N LYS A 80 5.98 -5.78 -23.10
CA LYS A 80 5.69 -5.39 -24.50
C LYS A 80 4.34 -5.93 -24.97
N ALA A 81 4.06 -7.21 -24.71
CA ALA A 81 2.83 -7.87 -25.11
C ALA A 81 1.59 -7.27 -24.45
N ALA A 82 1.72 -6.76 -23.22
CA ALA A 82 0.65 -6.10 -22.49
C ALA A 82 0.27 -4.72 -23.06
N GLY A 83 1.08 -4.13 -23.94
CA GLY A 83 0.80 -2.85 -24.59
C GLY A 83 0.53 -1.74 -23.58
N LYS A 84 -0.68 -1.15 -23.60
CA LYS A 84 -1.07 -0.08 -22.66
C LYS A 84 -1.04 -0.52 -21.19
N LYS A 85 -1.09 -1.83 -20.92
CA LYS A 85 -1.07 -2.43 -19.58
C LYS A 85 0.34 -2.75 -19.08
N GLY A 86 1.40 -2.43 -19.83
CA GLY A 86 2.77 -2.75 -19.44
C GLY A 86 3.18 -2.15 -18.08
N GLN A 87 2.59 -1.02 -17.67
CA GLN A 87 2.76 -0.46 -16.33
C GLN A 87 2.43 -1.48 -15.23
N MET A 88 1.29 -2.16 -15.34
CA MET A 88 0.83 -3.13 -14.35
C MET A 88 1.71 -4.37 -14.35
N ILE A 89 2.22 -4.79 -15.52
CA ILE A 89 3.16 -5.91 -15.58
C ILE A 89 4.48 -5.57 -14.87
N ILE A 90 4.96 -4.33 -14.98
CA ILE A 90 6.13 -3.87 -14.21
C ILE A 90 5.80 -3.90 -12.71
N SER A 91 4.60 -3.46 -12.31
CA SER A 91 4.14 -3.52 -10.91
C SER A 91 4.14 -4.93 -10.35
N ASP A 92 3.56 -5.89 -11.09
CA ASP A 92 3.48 -7.30 -10.70
C ASP A 92 4.88 -7.92 -10.55
N ILE A 93 5.77 -7.71 -11.54
CA ILE A 93 7.16 -8.22 -11.51
C ILE A 93 7.92 -7.69 -10.30
N LEU A 94 7.85 -6.38 -10.05
CA LEU A 94 8.57 -5.77 -8.94
C LEU A 94 7.98 -6.19 -7.58
N SER A 95 6.66 -6.35 -7.49
CA SER A 95 5.99 -6.86 -6.28
C SER A 95 6.40 -8.30 -5.99
N GLU A 96 6.41 -9.17 -7.00
CA GLU A 96 6.89 -10.55 -6.87
C GLU A 96 8.35 -10.60 -6.44
N LYS A 97 9.23 -9.80 -7.07
CA LYS A 97 10.63 -9.69 -6.66
C LYS A 97 10.80 -9.19 -5.22
N ALA A 98 9.92 -8.29 -4.79
CA ALA A 98 9.91 -7.75 -3.43
C ALA A 98 9.30 -8.71 -2.39
N GLY A 99 8.68 -9.82 -2.81
CA GLY A 99 7.94 -10.71 -1.92
C GLY A 99 6.66 -10.08 -1.35
N VAL A 100 6.09 -9.11 -2.07
CA VAL A 100 4.84 -8.41 -1.73
C VAL A 100 3.69 -9.01 -2.54
N LEU A 101 2.58 -9.26 -1.87
CA LEU A 101 1.34 -9.74 -2.47
C LEU A 101 0.26 -8.67 -2.39
N TRP A 102 -0.64 -8.70 -3.36
CA TRP A 102 -1.84 -7.85 -3.40
C TRP A 102 -3.08 -8.75 -3.44
N GLY A 103 -4.16 -8.31 -2.80
CA GLY A 103 -5.42 -9.06 -2.73
C GLY A 103 -6.12 -9.19 -4.09
N PHE A 104 -5.66 -8.44 -5.08
CA PHE A 104 -6.20 -8.39 -6.44
C PHE A 104 -5.03 -8.40 -7.43
N THR A 105 -5.13 -9.24 -8.47
CA THR A 105 -4.11 -9.31 -9.53
C THR A 105 -4.37 -8.24 -10.60
N GLY A 106 -3.36 -7.45 -10.95
CA GLY A 106 -3.43 -6.46 -12.03
C GLY A 106 -4.25 -5.20 -11.72
N THR A 107 -4.34 -4.78 -10.46
CA THR A 107 -5.03 -3.54 -10.05
C THR A 107 -4.06 -2.54 -9.43
N ASP A 108 -3.27 -1.87 -10.27
CA ASP A 108 -2.74 -0.55 -9.91
C ASP A 108 -3.86 0.52 -9.88
N ASP A 109 -5.11 0.15 -10.20
CA ASP A 109 -6.31 0.99 -10.06
C ASP A 109 -6.93 0.93 -8.65
N GLY A 110 -6.29 0.26 -7.69
CA GLY A 110 -6.52 0.53 -6.26
C GLY A 110 -7.95 0.32 -5.77
N ASP A 111 -8.51 -0.88 -5.95
CA ASP A 111 -9.77 -1.20 -5.28
C ASP A 111 -9.59 -1.17 -3.75
N HIS A 112 -10.55 -0.54 -3.08
CA HIS A 112 -10.56 -0.45 -1.62
C HIS A 112 -11.00 -1.80 -1.01
N THR A 113 -10.55 -2.09 0.22
CA THR A 113 -11.12 -3.21 0.99
C THR A 113 -11.94 -2.71 2.19
N PHE A 114 -12.71 -3.63 2.78
CA PHE A 114 -13.49 -3.39 4.00
C PHE A 114 -12.69 -3.60 5.29
N LEU A 115 -11.35 -3.71 5.21
CA LEU A 115 -10.53 -3.88 6.40
C LEU A 115 -10.62 -2.63 7.29
N PRO A 116 -10.80 -2.79 8.62
CA PRO A 116 -10.81 -1.66 9.54
C PRO A 116 -9.43 -0.99 9.56
N VAL A 117 -9.42 0.32 9.76
CA VAL A 117 -8.21 1.15 9.81
C VAL A 117 -7.88 1.54 11.26
N PRO A 118 -6.59 1.64 11.61
CA PRO A 118 -6.19 1.98 12.97
C PRO A 118 -6.43 3.46 13.27
N ILE A 119 -6.82 3.75 14.51
CA ILE A 119 -6.86 5.10 15.06
C ILE A 119 -5.72 5.24 16.08
N TYR A 120 -4.86 6.24 15.90
CA TYR A 120 -3.81 6.61 16.84
C TYR A 120 -4.11 8.01 17.39
N ALA A 121 -4.20 8.16 18.71
CA ALA A 121 -4.47 9.44 19.35
C ALA A 121 -3.40 9.81 20.39
N TYR A 122 -3.06 11.10 20.49
CA TYR A 122 -2.09 11.63 21.45
C TYR A 122 -2.50 12.99 22.03
N GLY A 123 -2.28 13.16 23.33
CA GLY A 123 -2.55 14.39 24.10
C GLY A 123 -3.89 14.37 24.84
N PRO A 124 -4.34 15.54 25.37
CA PRO A 124 -5.63 15.63 26.06
C PRO A 124 -6.76 15.10 25.18
N MET A 125 -7.66 14.30 25.78
CA MET A 125 -8.77 13.59 25.12
C MET A 125 -8.42 12.39 24.24
N ALA A 126 -7.16 11.91 24.23
CA ALA A 126 -6.78 10.75 23.41
C ALA A 126 -7.57 9.48 23.74
N GLU A 127 -7.79 9.16 25.03
CA GLU A 127 -8.53 7.96 25.48
C GLU A 127 -9.97 7.89 24.95
N ALA A 128 -10.55 9.03 24.56
CA ALA A 128 -11.90 9.05 24.03
C ALA A 128 -12.00 8.45 22.60
N PHE A 129 -10.86 8.22 21.93
CA PHE A 129 -10.78 7.58 20.62
C PHE A 129 -10.61 6.05 20.69
N ASP A 130 -10.33 5.49 21.88
CA ASP A 130 -10.19 4.03 22.06
C ASP A 130 -11.53 3.27 21.88
N LYS A 131 -12.65 3.98 21.91
CA LYS A 131 -14.01 3.43 21.83
C LYS A 131 -14.72 3.71 20.50
N VAL A 132 -14.03 4.35 19.56
CA VAL A 132 -14.60 4.71 18.27
C VAL A 132 -14.51 3.51 17.34
N GLU A 133 -15.66 3.00 16.89
CA GLU A 133 -15.72 1.83 16.01
C GLU A 133 -16.08 2.20 14.56
N ASP A 134 -16.69 3.37 14.36
CA ASP A 134 -17.15 3.84 13.04
C ASP A 134 -16.61 5.24 12.69
N ASN A 135 -16.44 5.52 11.39
CA ASN A 135 -15.91 6.80 10.93
C ASN A 135 -16.86 8.00 11.17
N THR A 136 -18.16 7.76 11.29
CA THR A 136 -19.13 8.81 11.66
C THR A 136 -19.01 9.15 13.15
N GLU A 137 -18.79 8.16 14.00
CA GLU A 137 -18.50 8.34 15.42
C GLU A 137 -17.17 9.05 15.61
N PHE A 138 -16.14 8.69 14.82
CA PHE A 138 -14.87 9.40 14.79
C PHE A 138 -15.07 10.90 14.57
N GLY A 139 -15.87 11.27 13.57
CA GLY A 139 -16.19 12.67 13.27
C GLY A 139 -16.88 13.36 14.44
N GLN A 140 -17.89 12.73 15.04
CA GLN A 140 -18.59 13.26 16.22
C GLN A 140 -17.62 13.47 17.40
N GLN A 141 -16.81 12.46 17.69
CA GLN A 141 -15.84 12.48 18.78
C GLN A 141 -14.79 13.57 18.57
N LEU A 142 -14.36 13.83 17.33
CA LEU A 142 -13.49 14.94 16.98
C LEU A 142 -14.15 16.30 17.24
N PHE A 143 -15.44 16.48 16.90
CA PHE A 143 -16.16 17.72 17.20
C PHE A 143 -16.26 17.98 18.70
N ILE A 144 -16.58 16.96 19.50
CA ILE A 144 -16.58 17.12 20.96
C ILE A 144 -15.15 17.49 21.40
N ALA A 145 -14.14 16.79 20.86
CA ALA A 145 -12.72 16.95 21.20
C ALA A 145 -12.23 18.39 21.10
N VAL A 146 -12.55 19.06 20.01
CA VAL A 146 -12.03 20.40 19.68
C VAL A 146 -12.93 21.54 20.12
N SER A 147 -14.22 21.29 20.35
CA SER A 147 -15.18 22.34 20.70
C SER A 147 -15.09 22.82 22.15
N GLY A 148 -14.36 22.11 23.01
CA GLY A 148 -14.26 22.44 24.43
C GLY A 148 -15.55 22.14 25.21
N TYR A 149 -16.52 21.44 24.62
CA TYR A 149 -17.70 20.88 25.31
C TYR A 149 -17.35 19.69 26.22
N TRP A 150 -16.10 19.59 26.67
CA TRP A 150 -15.68 18.70 27.74
C TRP A 150 -15.89 19.42 29.06
N GLN A 151 -17.11 19.36 29.59
CA GLN A 151 -17.30 19.71 30.99
C GLN A 151 -16.59 18.67 31.84
N GLU A 152 -15.70 19.15 32.71
CA GLU A 152 -15.08 18.39 33.80
C GLU A 152 -16.17 17.62 34.55
N CYS A 153 -16.12 16.29 34.49
CA CYS A 153 -16.83 15.39 35.40
C CYS A 153 -15.83 14.88 36.45
#